data_AF-A0A934EXB7-F1
#
_entry.id   AF-A0A934EXB7-F1
#
_cell.length_a   1.000
_cell.length_b   1.000
_cell.length_c   1.000
_cell.angle_alpha   90.00
_cell.angle_beta   90.00
_cell.angle_gamma   90.00
#
_symmetry.space_group_name_H-M   'P 1'
#
loop_
_entity.id
_entity.type
_entity.pdbx_description
1 polymer ?
#
loop_
_entity_poly.entity_id
_entity_poly.type
_entity_poly.pdbx_seq_one_letter_code
_entity_poly.pdbx_strand_id
1 'polypeptide(L)' 'MQKMKFEDALKKLEAIVNKLERGDIPLEEALKLFEEGIKLSRICTKILEDAEKMVEVLTKDEDGRLKTEPFE' A
#
# COMPACT_ATOMS: atom_id res chain seq x y z
N MET A 1 -5.34 12.73 13.74
CA MET A 1 -4.22 12.27 12.89
C MET A 1 -4.80 11.93 11.52
N GLN A 2 -4.32 12.57 10.46
CA GLN A 2 -4.85 12.36 9.11
C GLN A 2 -4.29 11.04 8.57
N LYS A 3 -5.16 10.06 8.25
CA LYS A 3 -4.73 8.83 7.57
C LYS A 3 -4.28 9.22 6.15
N MET A 4 -3.08 8.81 5.78
CA MET A 4 -2.58 8.96 4.40
C MET A 4 -3.48 8.16 3.46
N LYS A 5 -3.83 8.72 2.29
CA LYS A 5 -4.58 8.02 1.25
C LYS A 5 -3.69 7.05 0.48
N PHE A 6 -4.29 6.01 -0.11
CA PHE A 6 -3.56 5.02 -0.89
C PHE A 6 -2.80 5.65 -2.06
N GLU A 7 -3.48 6.50 -2.83
CA GLU A 7 -2.94 7.14 -4.02
C GLU A 7 -1.76 8.06 -3.67
N ASP A 8 -1.84 8.75 -2.53
CA ASP A 8 -0.76 9.60 -2.02
C ASP A 8 0.45 8.77 -1.58
N ALA A 9 0.22 7.64 -0.90
CA ALA A 9 1.28 6.74 -0.46
C ALA A 9 1.99 6.09 -1.65
N LEU A 10 1.21 5.61 -2.63
CA LEU A 10 1.71 4.99 -3.84
C LEU A 10 2.54 5.97 -4.67
N LYS A 11 2.02 7.18 -4.91
CA LYS A 11 2.74 8.22 -5.67
C LYS A 11 4.08 8.59 -5.03
N LYS A 12 4.14 8.67 -3.69
CA LYS A 12 5.40 8.91 -2.97
C LYS A 12 6.37 7.74 -3.13
N LEU A 13 5.87 6.51 -3.03
CA LEU A 13 6.67 5.30 -3.20
C LEU A 13 7.27 5.23 -4.60
N GLU A 14 6.47 5.48 -5.64
CA GLU A 14 6.92 5.56 -7.02
C GLU A 14 8.01 6.62 -7.20
N ALA A 15 7.84 7.80 -6.61
CA ALA A 15 8.85 8.86 -6.67
C ALA A 15 10.18 8.45 -6.00
N ILE A 16 10.11 7.70 -4.90
CA ILE A 16 11.30 7.14 -4.23
C ILE A 16 11.99 6.10 -5.11
N VAL A 17 11.23 5.15 -5.67
CA VAL A 17 11.78 4.11 -6.56
C VAL A 17 12.48 4.75 -7.75
N ASN A 18 11.82 5.71 -8.40
CA ASN A 18 12.41 6.47 -9.52
C ASN A 18 13.72 7.18 -9.15
N LYS A 19 13.86 7.68 -7.91
CA LYS A 19 15.10 8.31 -7.44
C LYS A 19 16.19 7.28 -7.17
N LEU A 20 15.85 6.16 -6.55
CA LEU A 20 16.79 5.07 -6.28
C LEU A 20 17.33 4.46 -7.59
N GLU A 21 16.48 4.30 -8.60
CA GLU A 21 16.85 3.72 -9.90
C GLU A 21 17.78 4.61 -10.73
N ARG A 22 17.73 5.94 -10.56
CA ARG A 22 18.65 6.86 -11.25
C ARG A 22 20.10 6.68 -10.79
N GLY A 23 20.32 6.25 -9.54
CA GLY A 23 21.64 5.94 -9.00
C GLY A 23 22.58 7.15 -8.84
N ASP A 24 22.08 8.38 -8.97
CA ASP A 24 22.82 9.64 -8.87
C ASP A 24 22.81 10.26 -7.46
N ILE A 25 22.50 9.44 -6.44
CA ILE A 25 22.36 9.87 -5.05
C ILE A 25 23.43 9.26 -4.13
N PRO A 26 23.88 9.96 -3.09
CA PRO A 26 24.78 9.41 -2.09
C PRO A 26 24.18 8.21 -1.34
N LEU A 27 25.02 7.27 -0.90
CA LEU A 27 24.60 6.06 -0.17
C LEU A 27 23.74 6.37 1.05
N GLU A 28 24.09 7.40 1.83
CA GLU A 28 23.33 7.78 3.03
C GLU A 28 21.91 8.23 2.68
N GLU A 29 21.74 8.95 1.56
CA GLU A 29 20.43 9.37 1.07
C GLU A 29 19.64 8.18 0.51
N ALA A 30 20.31 7.28 -0.23
CA ALA A 30 19.70 6.05 -0.72
C ALA A 30 19.14 5.18 0.43
N LEU A 31 19.86 5.08 1.55
CA LEU A 31 19.39 4.35 2.73
C LEU A 31 18.15 4.99 3.37
N LYS A 32 18.12 6.33 3.46
CA LYS A 32 16.95 7.07 3.98
C LYS A 32 15.73 6.87 3.08
N LEU A 33 15.91 7.00 1.76
CA LEU A 33 14.87 6.78 0.77
C LEU A 33 14.37 5.33 0.79
N PHE A 34 15.26 4.36 0.95
CA PHE A 34 14.88 2.96 1.09
C PHE A 34 14.03 2.71 2.34
N GLU A 35 14.42 3.25 3.49
CA GLU A 35 13.64 3.13 4.73
C GLU A 35 12.24 3.76 4.57
N GLU A 36 12.15 4.93 3.96
CA GLU A 36 10.88 5.59 3.65
C GLU A 36 10.03 4.75 2.68
N GLY A 37 10.65 4.18 1.64
CA GLY A 37 9.99 3.29 0.69
C GLY A 37 9.37 2.06 1.36
N ILE A 38 10.08 1.42 2.29
CA ILE A 38 9.56 0.29 3.07
C ILE A 38 8.37 0.72 3.94
N LYS A 39 8.42 1.91 4.56
CA LYS A 39 7.29 2.44 5.35
C LYS A 39 6.06 2.68 4.47
N LEU A 40 6.23 3.29 3.31
CA LEU A 40 5.13 3.56 2.37
C LEU A 40 4.55 2.27 1.79
N SER A 41 5.39 1.29 1.45
CA SER A 41 4.95 -0.03 1.00
C SER A 41 4.05 -0.70 2.05
N ARG A 42 4.46 -0.71 3.32
CA ARG A 42 3.64 -1.23 4.42
C ARG A 42 2.32 -0.49 4.59
N ILE A 43 2.32 0.84 4.42
CA ILE A 43 1.09 1.64 4.47
C ILE A 43 0.15 1.23 3.32
N CYS A 44 0.66 1.09 2.10
CA CYS A 44 -0.14 0.66 0.94
C CYS A 44 -0.77 -0.71 1.19
N THR A 45 0.04 -1.70 1.60
CA THR A 45 -0.46 -3.05 1.95
C THR A 45 -1.54 -2.97 3.02
N LYS A 46 -1.33 -2.18 4.07
CA LYS A 46 -2.32 -2.04 5.15
C LYS A 46 -3.65 -1.48 4.66
N ILE A 47 -3.62 -0.48 3.78
CA ILE A 47 -4.84 0.11 3.21
C ILE A 47 -5.57 -0.90 2.34
N LEU A 48 -4.85 -1.68 1.53
CA LEU A 48 -5.42 -2.73 0.70
C LEU A 48 -6.03 -3.87 1.53
N GLU A 49 -5.34 -4.35 2.57
CA GLU A 49 -5.89 -5.35 3.50
C GLU A 49 -7.18 -4.88 4.18
N ASP A 50 -7.22 -3.61 4.58
CA ASP A 50 -8.41 -3.04 5.22
C ASP A 50 -9.56 -2.93 4.19
N ALA A 51 -9.26 -2.61 2.93
CA ALA A 51 -10.24 -2.59 1.84
C ALA A 51 -10.78 -3.99 1.52
N GLU A 52 -9.90 -4.99 1.40
CA GLU A 52 -10.27 -6.39 1.16
C GLU A 52 -11.22 -6.91 2.24
N LYS A 53 -10.90 -6.67 3.52
CA LYS A 53 -11.79 -7.04 4.65
C LYS A 53 -13.15 -6.38 4.59
N MET A 54 -13.22 -5.12 4.14
CA MET A 54 -14.51 -4.44 3.97
C MET A 54 -15.33 -5.12 2.87
N VAL A 55 -14.70 -5.48 1.75
CA VAL A 55 -15.36 -6.23 0.67
C VAL A 55 -15.85 -7.58 1.17
N GLU A 56 -15.02 -8.35 1.88
CA GLU A 56 -15.40 -9.64 2.47
C GLU A 56 -16.58 -9.56 3.45
N VAL A 57 -16.70 -8.47 4.21
CA VAL A 57 -17.83 -8.26 5.11
C VAL A 57 -19.10 -7.91 4.33
N LEU A 58 -19.00 -7.10 3.27
CA LEU A 58 -20.13 -6.70 2.43
C LEU A 58 -20.65 -7.85 1.54
N THR A 59 -19.79 -8.81 1.18
CA THR A 59 -20.18 -10.01 0.42
C THR A 59 -20.75 -11.13 1.28
N LYS A 60 -20.82 -10.96 2.61
CA LYS A 60 -21.60 -11.84 3.50
C LYS A 60 -23.08 -11.43 3.45
N ASP A 61 -23.89 -12.24 2.79
CA ASP A 61 -25.36 -12.10 2.72
C ASP A 61 -26.06 -12.20 4.10
N GLU A 62 -27.34 -11.81 4.15
CA GLU A 62 -28.27 -11.86 5.31
C GLU A 62 -28.38 -13.24 5.99
N ASP A 63 -27.89 -14.32 5.35
CA ASP A 63 -27.85 -15.70 5.85
C ASP A 63 -26.52 -16.10 6.55
N GLY A 64 -25.57 -15.18 6.72
CA GLY A 64 -24.32 -15.42 7.45
C GLY A 64 -23.33 -16.38 6.76
N ARG A 65 -23.54 -16.66 5.46
CA ARG A 65 -22.65 -17.53 4.67
C ARG A 65 -21.61 -16.71 3.92
N LEU A 66 -20.33 -17.06 4.11
CA LEU A 66 -19.20 -16.57 3.33
C LEU A 66 -19.36 -17.05 1.87
N LYS A 67 -19.65 -16.15 0.94
CA LYS A 67 -19.39 -16.38 -0.48
C LYS A 67 -18.09 -15.70 -0.86
N THR A 68 -17.03 -16.48 -1.00
CA THR A 68 -15.83 -16.06 -1.71
C THR A 68 -16.03 -16.43 -3.18
N GLU A 69 -16.38 -15.47 -4.04
CA GLU A 69 -16.18 -15.66 -5.48
C GLU A 69 -14.78 -15.17 -5.83
N PRO A 70 -13.99 -15.97 -6.58
CA PRO A 70 -12.71 -15.50 -7.10
C PRO A 70 -12.95 -14.26 -7.98
N PHE A 71 -12.15 -13.21 -7.79
CA PHE A 71 -12.06 -12.13 -8.77
C PHE A 71 -11.41 -12.71 -10.03
N GLU A 72 -12.12 -12.70 -11.17
CA GLU A 72 -11.55 -12.91 -12.51
C GLU A 72 -10.78 -11.68 -13.01
#